data_AF-A0AAP0E3H0-F1
#
_entry.id   AF-A0AAP0E3H0-F1
#
_cell.length_a   1.000
_cell.length_b   1.000
_cell.length_c   1.000
_cell.angle_alpha   90.00
_cell.angle_beta   90.00
_cell.angle_gamma   90.00
#
_symmetry.space_group_name_H-M   'P 1'
#
loop_
_entity.id
_entity.type
_entity.pdbx_description
1 polymer ?
#
loop_
_entity_poly.entity_id
_entity_poly.type
_entity_poly.pdbx_seq_one_letter_code
_entity_poly.pdbx_strand_id
1 'polypeptide(L)'
;MNKMRIKILGNVKKRRWISRGFSSRPLRVCVVASGPAGFYSAEKLLKMQQVAEVDIIDRLPTPFGLVRSGVAPYHPETKKTMNRLW
;
A
#
# COMPACT_ATOMS: atom_id res chain seq x y z
N MET A 1 17.47 3.37 0.73
CA MET A 1 16.63 2.77 -0.33
C MET A 1 15.26 2.48 0.26
N ASN A 2 14.24 3.27 -0.10
CA ASN A 2 12.90 3.14 0.45
C ASN A 2 12.26 1.83 -0.04
N LYS A 3 11.69 1.03 0.88
CA LYS A 3 11.21 -0.33 0.59
C LYS A 3 9.71 -0.43 0.84
N MET A 4 8.93 -0.43 -0.23
CA MET A 4 7.49 -0.67 -0.21
C MET A 4 7.21 -2.17 -0.17
N ARG A 5 6.31 -2.63 0.70
CA ARG A 5 5.91 -4.04 0.77
C ARG A 5 4.39 -4.15 0.78
N ILE A 6 3.85 -5.06 -0.02
CA ILE A 6 2.42 -5.41 -0.02
C ILE A 6 2.30 -6.78 0.67
N LYS A 7 1.43 -6.87 1.68
CA LYS A 7 1.19 -8.08 2.48
C LYS A 7 -0.31 -8.43 2.42
N ILE A 8 -0.64 -9.67 2.06
CA ILE A 8 -2.03 -10.13 2.06
C ILE A 8 -2.41 -10.59 3.47
N LEU A 9 -3.60 -10.20 3.94
CA LEU A 9 -4.07 -10.45 5.30
C LEU A 9 -4.08 -11.95 5.66
N GLY A 10 -4.23 -12.83 4.66
CA GLY A 10 -4.29 -14.29 4.82
C GLY A 10 -3.09 -14.92 5.55
N ASN A 11 -1.96 -14.21 5.70
CA ASN A 11 -0.80 -14.69 6.45
C ASN A 11 -0.22 -13.66 7.44
N VAL A 12 -0.96 -12.60 7.78
CA VAL A 12 -0.51 -11.64 8.78
C VAL A 12 -0.70 -12.25 10.17
N LYS A 13 0.33 -12.93 10.70
CA LYS A 13 0.45 -13.15 12.15
C LYS A 13 0.17 -11.81 12.82
N LYS A 14 -0.86 -11.73 13.69
CA LYS A 14 -1.22 -10.55 14.50
C LYS A 14 0.02 -10.06 15.24
N ARG A 15 0.85 -9.23 14.60
CA ARG A 15 1.96 -8.54 15.24
C ARG A 15 1.35 -7.31 15.88
N ARG A 16 1.35 -7.29 17.20
CA ARG A 16 0.94 -6.13 17.99
C ARG A 16 1.91 -5.00 17.68
N TRP A 17 1.49 -4.02 16.89
CA TRP A 17 2.27 -2.83 16.58
C TRP A 17 2.19 -1.87 17.78
N ILE A 18 3.11 -2.05 18.72
CA ILE A 18 3.26 -1.15 19.87
C ILE A 18 3.98 0.10 19.36
N SER A 19 3.37 1.27 19.52
CA SER A 19 3.99 2.58 19.31
C SER A 19 5.10 2.79 20.34
N ARG A 20 6.30 2.31 20.05
CA ARG A 20 7.51 2.69 20.80
C ARG A 20 7.90 4.10 20.33
N GLY A 21 8.10 5.01 21.30
CA GLY A 21 8.33 6.44 21.08
C GLY A 21 9.43 6.76 20.06
N PHE A 22 9.39 8.00 19.57
CA PHE A 22 10.29 8.60 18.58
C PHE A 22 11.76 8.49 18.99
N SER A 23 12.39 7.36 18.67
CA SER A 23 13.84 7.15 18.72
C SER A 23 14.23 6.70 17.32
N SER A 24 15.08 7.51 16.64
CA SER A 24 15.90 7.33 15.41
C SER A 24 15.58 6.25 14.37
N ARG A 25 14.40 5.64 14.43
CA ARG A 25 13.96 4.52 13.61
C ARG A 25 13.17 5.07 12.43
N PRO A 26 13.25 4.39 11.26
CA PRO A 26 12.42 4.71 10.12
C PRO A 26 10.94 4.81 10.50
N LEU A 27 10.23 5.79 9.94
CA LEU A 27 8.78 5.91 10.11
C LEU A 27 8.13 4.65 9.52
N ARG A 28 7.39 3.89 10.35
CA ARG A 28 6.68 2.68 9.91
C ARG A 28 5.20 2.98 9.79
N VAL A 29 4.67 2.87 8.56
CA VAL A 29 3.27 3.13 8.26
C VAL A 29 2.63 1.86 7.69
N CYS A 30 1.43 1.54 8.18
CA CYS A 30 0.60 0.49 7.60
C CYS A 30 -0.61 1.13 6.91
N VAL A 31 -0.77 0.85 5.62
CA VAL A 31 -1.93 1.28 4.82
C VAL A 31 -2.87 0.11 4.68
N VAL A 32 -4.12 0.28 5.09
CA VAL A 32 -5.17 -0.74 4.95
C VAL A 32 -5.92 -0.46 3.65
N ALA A 33 -5.98 -1.47 2.78
CA ALA A 33 -6.44 -1.47 1.39
C ALA A 33 -5.36 -1.12 0.34
N SER A 34 -5.28 -1.96 -0.69
CA SER A 34 -4.39 -1.83 -1.86
C SER A 34 -5.11 -1.24 -3.08
N GLY A 35 -6.11 -0.39 -2.85
CA GLY A 35 -6.75 0.40 -3.90
C GLY A 35 -5.93 1.65 -4.27
N PRO A 36 -6.40 2.46 -5.24
CA PRO A 36 -5.70 3.67 -5.68
C PRO A 36 -5.37 4.63 -4.53
N ALA A 37 -6.32 4.88 -3.64
CA ALA A 37 -6.12 5.76 -2.48
C ALA A 37 -4.97 5.28 -1.57
N GLY A 38 -4.88 3.97 -1.33
CA GLY A 38 -3.82 3.40 -0.50
C GLY A 38 -2.44 3.50 -1.17
N PHE A 39 -2.39 3.23 -2.47
CA PHE A 39 -1.16 3.37 -3.26
C PHE A 39 -0.69 4.83 -3.37
N TYR A 40 -1.59 5.79 -3.62
CA TYR A 40 -1.22 7.22 -3.66
C TYR A 40 -0.71 7.72 -2.30
N SER A 41 -1.34 7.27 -1.21
CA SER A 41 -0.89 7.61 0.14
C SER A 41 0.51 7.05 0.41
N ALA A 42 0.74 5.78 0.05
CA ALA A 42 2.04 5.14 0.18
C ALA A 42 3.11 5.83 -0.67
N GLU A 43 2.82 6.14 -1.93
CA GLU A 43 3.72 6.87 -2.83
C GLU A 43 4.12 8.22 -2.23
N LYS A 44 3.14 8.99 -1.73
CA LYS A 44 3.42 10.30 -1.14
C LYS A 44 4.26 10.19 0.13
N LEU A 45 3.99 9.20 0.99
CA LEU A 45 4.79 8.94 2.19
C LEU A 45 6.25 8.58 1.86
N LEU A 46 6.45 7.74 0.85
CA LEU A 46 7.79 7.34 0.39
C LEU A 46 8.54 8.50 -0.28
N LYS A 47 7.85 9.47 -0.88
CA LYS A 47 8.44 10.69 -1.43
C LYS A 47 8.77 11.75 -0.38
N MET A 48 7.94 11.87 0.67
CA MET A 48 8.13 12.88 1.72
C MET A 48 9.21 12.49 2.75
N GLN A 49 9.40 11.20 3.02
CA GLN A 49 10.39 10.73 3.99
C GLN A 49 11.41 9.77 3.36
N GLN A 50 12.70 10.12 3.50
CA GLN A 50 13.83 9.32 3.00
C GLN A 50 14.02 7.98 3.72
N VAL A 51 13.33 7.76 4.85
CA VAL A 51 13.45 6.53 5.66
C VAL A 51 12.07 6.06 6.13
N ALA A 52 11.06 6.07 5.25
CA ALA A 52 9.75 5.51 5.55
C ALA A 52 9.66 4.05 5.08
N GLU A 53 9.19 3.16 5.97
CA GLU A 53 8.77 1.81 5.64
C GLU A 53 7.24 1.79 5.55
N VAL A 54 6.70 1.40 4.40
CA VAL A 54 5.27 1.31 4.17
C VAL A 54 4.86 -0.14 3.87
N ASP A 55 4.00 -0.67 4.74
CA ASP A 55 3.33 -1.96 4.56
C ASP A 55 1.89 -1.71 4.09
N ILE A 56 1.55 -2.11 2.86
CA ILE A 56 0.15 -2.13 2.39
C ILE A 56 -0.45 -3.49 2.73
N ILE A 57 -1.60 -3.51 3.40
CA ILE A 57 -2.36 -4.72 3.67
C ILE A 57 -3.70 -4.72 2.94
N ASP A 58 -4.07 -5.84 2.35
CA ASP A 58 -5.38 -6.03 1.71
C ASP A 58 -6.01 -7.37 2.13
N ARG A 59 -7.34 -7.37 2.15
CA ARG A 59 -8.15 -8.57 2.37
C ARG A 59 -8.05 -9.52 1.17
N LEU A 60 -8.08 -8.99 -0.05
CA LEU A 60 -7.99 -9.78 -1.27
C LEU A 60 -6.52 -10.02 -1.64
N PRO A 61 -6.17 -11.20 -2.18
CA PRO A 61 -4.80 -11.47 -2.66
C PRO A 61 -4.43 -10.66 -3.90
N THR A 62 -5.42 -10.05 -4.54
CA THR A 62 -5.27 -9.32 -5.79
C THR A 62 -5.32 -7.81 -5.54
N PRO A 63 -4.24 -7.06 -5.83
CA PRO A 63 -4.20 -5.62 -5.56
C PRO A 63 -5.06 -4.80 -6.52
N PHE A 64 -5.05 -3.47 -6.32
CA PHE A 64 -5.70 -2.42 -7.13
C PHE A 64 -7.21 -2.22 -6.91
N GLY A 65 -7.83 -2.99 -6.03
CA GLY A 65 -9.21 -2.79 -5.58
C GLY A 65 -10.20 -2.62 -6.73
N LEU A 66 -10.94 -1.49 -6.73
CA LEU A 66 -11.95 -1.18 -7.73
C LEU A 66 -11.40 -0.93 -9.14
N VAL A 67 -10.14 -0.52 -9.28
CA VAL A 67 -9.54 -0.38 -10.62
C VAL A 67 -9.45 -1.75 -11.29
N ARG A 68 -9.25 -2.81 -10.50
CA ARG A 68 -9.27 -4.20 -10.97
C ARG A 68 -10.68 -4.74 -11.13
N SER A 69 -11.50 -4.59 -10.09
CA SER A 69 -12.74 -5.36 -9.93
C SER A 69 -14.01 -4.57 -10.26
N GLY A 70 -13.93 -3.24 -10.33
CA GLY A 70 -15.06 -2.35 -10.56
C GLY A 70 -15.07 -1.67 -11.93
N VAL A 71 -13.90 -1.42 -12.53
CA VAL A 71 -13.83 -0.82 -13.89
C VAL A 71 -14.31 -1.84 -14.92
N ALA A 72 -15.35 -1.45 -15.66
CA ALA A 72 -15.95 -2.24 -16.72
C ALA A 72 -14.88 -2.71 -17.74
N PRO A 73 -15.04 -3.91 -18.32
CA PRO A 73 -14.04 -4.50 -19.20
C PRO A 73 -13.81 -3.70 -20.49
N TYR A 74 -14.81 -2.93 -20.93
CA TYR A 74 -14.75 -2.09 -22.13
C TYR A 74 -14.07 -0.73 -21.92
N HIS A 75 -13.61 -0.44 -20.70
CA HIS A 75 -12.94 0.82 -20.33
C HIS A 75 -11.48 0.57 -19.88
N PRO A 76 -10.61 0.06 -20.78
CA PRO A 76 -9.22 -0.27 -20.44
C PRO A 76 -8.37 0.96 -20.11
N GLU A 77 -8.72 2.14 -20.61
CA GLU A 77 -8.03 3.40 -20.33
C GLU A 77 -8.04 3.75 -18.84
N THR A 78 -9.16 3.53 -18.15
CA THR A 78 -9.27 3.78 -16.72
C THR A 78 -8.42 2.80 -15.89
N LYS A 79 -8.12 1.60 -16.44
CA LYS A 79 -7.22 0.62 -15.81
C LYS A 79 -5.73 0.97 -15.94
N LYS A 80 -5.35 1.87 -16.87
CA LYS A 80 -3.94 2.30 -17.06
C LYS A 80 -3.33 2.91 -15.80
N THR A 81 -4.15 3.42 -14.87
CA THR A 81 -3.70 3.92 -13.56
C THR A 81 -2.92 2.86 -12.77
N MET A 82 -3.17 1.55 -12.99
CA MET A 82 -2.38 0.48 -12.36
C MET A 82 -0.90 0.53 -12.74
N ASN A 83 -0.58 0.82 -14.01
CA ASN A 83 0.80 0.82 -14.51
C ASN A 83 1.67 1.92 -13.89
N ARG A 84 1.07 2.97 -13.34
CA ARG A 84 1.80 4.04 -12.64
C ARG A 84 2.12 3.66 -11.20
N LEU A 85 1.35 2.74 -10.60
CA LEU A 85 1.44 2.37 -9.19
C LEU A 85 2.39 1.17 -8.96
N TRP A 86 3.05 0.70 -10.02
CA TRP A 86 3.96 -0.44 -10.03
C TRP A 86 5.30 -0.07 -10.66
#